data_AF-A0A8H4RAQ8-F1
#
_entry.id   AF-A0A8H4RAQ8-F1
#
_cell.length_a   1.000
_cell.length_b   1.000
_cell.length_c   1.000
_cell.angle_alpha   90.00
_cell.angle_beta   90.00
_cell.angle_gamma   90.00
#
_symmetry.space_group_name_H-M   'P 1'
#
loop_
_entity.id
_entity.type
_entity.pdbx_description
1 polymer ?
#
loop_
_entity_poly.entity_id
_entity_poly.type
_entity_poly.pdbx_seq_one_letter_code
_entity_poly.pdbx_strand_id
1 'polypeptide(L)'
;MEPRARVGKNRGQQNFTDQELQHFLFAHGDVGDGQSLETTRKVLDELLTDFITEMCFEAARSSQLAGRQKIKLDDIKFACRKNPTYLGKIQEIFGKKEEIDQAKKLVDMNDDKITKSNVKALEEPLGDADDVMDVDFRTVGGKSGGTGTGK
;
A
#
# COMPACT_ATOMS: atom_id res chain seq x y z
N MET A 1 -4.72 28.10 -23.81
CA MET A 1 -4.26 27.00 -22.95
C MET A 1 -2.76 26.95 -23.12
N GLU A 2 -1.99 27.32 -22.09
CA GLU A 2 -0.53 27.35 -22.21
C GLU A 2 0.03 25.93 -22.35
N PRO A 3 1.12 25.76 -23.14
CA PRO A 3 1.81 24.49 -23.26
C PRO A 3 2.39 24.12 -21.90
N ARG A 4 1.84 23.05 -21.30
CA ARG A 4 2.27 22.59 -19.98
C ARG A 4 3.58 21.82 -20.12
N ALA A 5 4.56 22.17 -19.28
CA ALA A 5 5.78 21.40 -19.13
C ALA A 5 5.40 19.96 -18.73
N ARG A 6 5.65 19.01 -19.63
CA ARG A 6 5.69 17.60 -19.27
C ARG A 6 6.81 17.45 -18.25
N VAL A 7 6.56 16.75 -17.13
CA VAL A 7 7.66 16.26 -16.29
C VAL A 7 8.64 15.59 -17.24
N GLY A 8 9.90 16.06 -17.24
CA GLY A 8 10.89 15.61 -18.21
C GLY A 8 10.92 14.09 -18.16
N LYS A 9 10.64 13.43 -19.31
CA LYS A 9 10.68 11.97 -19.47
C LYS A 9 11.81 11.43 -18.60
N ASN A 10 11.43 10.61 -17.63
CA ASN A 10 12.33 10.09 -16.62
C ASN A 10 13.63 9.67 -17.32
N ARG A 11 14.76 10.30 -16.96
CA ARG A 11 16.08 9.97 -17.52
C ARG A 11 16.55 8.61 -16.98
N GLY A 12 15.82 7.55 -17.33
CA GLY A 12 16.09 6.16 -16.93
C GLY A 12 15.66 5.78 -15.51
N GLN A 13 15.06 6.68 -14.72
CA GLN A 13 14.66 6.40 -13.33
C GLN A 13 13.15 6.15 -13.22
N GLN A 14 12.74 4.93 -12.86
CA GLN A 14 11.32 4.59 -12.66
C GLN A 14 10.76 5.30 -11.41
N ASN A 15 9.51 5.74 -11.46
CA ASN A 15 8.82 6.29 -10.27
C ASN A 15 8.34 5.19 -9.33
N PHE A 16 7.89 4.06 -9.90
CA PHE A 16 7.47 2.87 -9.16
C PHE A 16 8.54 1.77 -9.21
N THR A 17 8.57 0.90 -8.21
CA THR A 17 9.48 -0.25 -8.22
C THR A 17 8.99 -1.31 -9.21
N ASP A 18 9.93 -2.09 -9.76
CA ASP A 18 9.61 -3.20 -10.67
C ASP A 18 8.63 -4.20 -10.04
N GLN A 19 8.75 -4.45 -8.73
CA GLN A 19 7.88 -5.37 -8.00
C GLN A 19 6.44 -4.83 -7.89
N GLU A 20 6.26 -3.55 -7.61
CA GLU A 20 4.92 -2.93 -7.55
C GLU A 20 4.21 -3.00 -8.91
N LEU A 21 4.94 -2.71 -9.98
CA LEU A 21 4.41 -2.77 -11.34
C LEU A 21 4.06 -4.20 -11.75
N GLN A 22 4.87 -5.19 -11.36
CA GLN A 22 4.57 -6.61 -11.59
C GLN A 22 3.32 -7.07 -10.84
N HIS A 23 3.22 -6.76 -9.53
CA HIS A 23 2.03 -7.12 -8.76
C HIS A 23 0.77 -6.45 -9.30
N PHE A 24 0.88 -5.20 -9.76
CA PHE A 24 -0.24 -4.50 -10.41
C PHE A 24 -0.67 -5.22 -11.69
N LEU A 25 0.27 -5.55 -12.57
CA LEU A 25 0.01 -6.27 -13.81
C LEU A 25 -0.60 -7.65 -13.54
N PHE A 26 -0.04 -8.42 -12.61
CA PHE A 26 -0.53 -9.74 -12.22
C PHE A 26 -1.97 -9.67 -11.66
N ALA A 27 -2.26 -8.70 -10.79
CA ALA A 27 -3.61 -8.47 -10.27
C ALA A 27 -4.63 -8.13 -11.38
N HIS A 28 -4.16 -7.68 -12.54
CA HIS A 28 -4.96 -7.38 -13.73
C HIS A 28 -4.88 -8.46 -14.83
N GLY A 29 -4.30 -9.63 -14.53
CA GLY A 29 -4.31 -10.81 -15.40
C GLY A 29 -3.08 -10.99 -16.28
N ASP A 30 -1.99 -10.27 -16.02
CA ASP A 30 -0.68 -10.54 -16.66
C ASP A 30 -0.03 -11.82 -16.10
N VAL A 31 1.08 -12.23 -16.70
CA VAL A 31 1.90 -13.37 -16.25
C VAL A 31 2.45 -13.17 -14.84
N GLY A 32 2.66 -14.29 -14.13
CA GLY A 32 3.13 -14.30 -12.73
C GLY A 32 4.58 -13.81 -12.54
N ASP A 33 5.01 -13.83 -11.27
CA ASP A 33 6.21 -13.17 -10.77
C ASP A 33 7.46 -13.33 -11.67
N GLY A 34 8.06 -12.19 -12.01
CA GLY A 34 9.29 -12.10 -12.78
C GLY A 34 9.16 -12.35 -14.29
N GLN A 35 7.96 -12.66 -14.81
CA GLN A 35 7.76 -12.94 -16.24
C GLN A 35 7.19 -11.76 -17.04
N SER A 36 6.65 -10.72 -16.39
CA SER A 36 6.17 -9.53 -17.10
C SER A 36 7.32 -8.88 -17.87
N LEU A 37 7.06 -8.47 -19.11
CA LEU A 37 8.07 -7.86 -19.96
C LEU A 37 8.55 -6.52 -19.39
N GLU A 38 9.87 -6.28 -19.39
CA GLU A 38 10.46 -5.04 -18.85
C GLU A 38 9.94 -3.78 -19.55
N THR A 39 9.75 -3.84 -20.87
CA THR A 39 9.19 -2.71 -21.64
C THR A 39 7.76 -2.39 -21.23
N THR A 40 6.95 -3.41 -20.90
CA THR A 40 5.58 -3.21 -20.38
C THR A 40 5.60 -2.48 -19.05
N ARG A 41 6.48 -2.88 -18.12
CA ARG A 41 6.63 -2.19 -16.82
C ARG A 41 7.06 -0.74 -17.02
N LYS A 42 8.04 -0.49 -17.90
CA LYS A 42 8.51 0.87 -18.21
C LYS A 42 7.41 1.76 -18.78
N VAL A 43 6.63 1.24 -19.72
CA VAL A 43 5.50 1.99 -20.29
C VAL A 43 4.41 2.21 -19.24
N LEU A 44 4.12 1.22 -18.39
CA LEU A 44 3.15 1.36 -17.31
C LEU A 44 3.56 2.45 -16.30
N ASP A 45 4.84 2.51 -15.91
CA ASP A 45 5.38 3.58 -15.05
C ASP A 45 5.14 4.97 -15.66
N GLU A 46 5.43 5.16 -16.95
CA GLU A 46 5.17 6.41 -17.66
C GLU A 46 3.67 6.75 -17.70
N LEU A 47 2.82 5.78 -18.06
CA LEU A 47 1.37 5.98 -18.16
C LEU A 47 0.74 6.32 -16.81
N LEU A 48 1.14 5.64 -15.74
CA LEU A 48 0.65 5.90 -14.39
C LEU A 48 1.11 7.28 -13.89
N THR A 49 2.36 7.64 -14.15
CA THR A 49 2.91 8.95 -13.79
C THR A 49 2.15 10.07 -14.50
N ASP A 50 1.92 9.94 -15.81
CA ASP A 50 1.17 10.91 -16.60
C ASP A 50 -0.28 11.01 -16.10
N PHE A 51 -0.94 9.88 -15.85
CA PHE A 51 -2.31 9.84 -15.33
C PHE A 51 -2.46 10.56 -13.98
N ILE A 52 -1.59 10.26 -13.01
CA ILE A 52 -1.62 10.89 -11.68
C ILE A 52 -1.36 12.39 -11.80
N THR A 53 -0.39 12.77 -12.64
CA THR A 53 -0.02 14.17 -12.83
C THR A 53 -1.16 14.97 -13.47
N GLU A 54 -1.80 14.45 -14.51
CA GLU A 54 -2.94 15.09 -15.17
C GLU A 54 -4.15 15.22 -14.23
N MET A 55 -4.42 14.19 -13.41
CA MET A 55 -5.46 14.23 -12.38
C MET A 55 -5.18 15.31 -11.34
N CYS A 56 -3.94 15.39 -10.83
CA CYS A 56 -3.53 16.43 -9.90
C CYS A 56 -3.71 17.83 -10.49
N PHE A 57 -3.42 18.03 -11.78
CA PHE A 57 -3.64 19.32 -12.43
C PHE A 57 -5.12 19.69 -12.58
N GLU A 58 -6.01 18.73 -12.85
CA GLU A 58 -7.47 19.00 -12.87
C GLU A 58 -8.01 19.33 -11.47
N ALA A 59 -7.56 18.61 -10.45
CA ALA A 59 -7.91 18.91 -9.07
C ALA A 59 -7.34 20.27 -8.62
N ALA A 60 -6.10 20.60 -9.01
CA ALA A 60 -5.49 21.89 -8.73
C ALA A 60 -6.28 23.06 -9.35
N ARG A 61 -6.77 22.91 -10.60
CA ARG A 61 -7.64 23.91 -11.23
C ARG A 61 -8.89 24.18 -10.39
N SER A 62 -9.50 23.12 -9.87
CA SER A 62 -10.70 23.20 -9.04
C SER A 62 -10.42 23.89 -7.69
N SER A 63 -9.30 23.55 -7.06
CA SER A 63 -8.84 24.19 -5.83
C SER A 63 -8.54 25.69 -6.02
N GLN A 64 -7.85 26.04 -7.11
CA GLN A 64 -7.51 27.43 -7.45
C GLN A 64 -8.75 28.28 -7.71
N LEU A 65 -9.76 27.73 -8.41
CA LEU A 65 -11.04 28.41 -8.61
C LEU A 65 -11.76 28.69 -7.27
N ALA A 66 -11.56 27.82 -6.29
CA ALA A 66 -12.04 28.00 -4.92
C ALA A 66 -11.12 28.89 -4.05
N GLY A 67 -10.11 29.56 -4.62
CA GLY A 67 -9.19 30.44 -3.91
C GLY A 67 -8.21 29.72 -2.97
N ARG A 68 -8.03 28.40 -3.13
CA ARG A 68 -7.18 27.59 -2.27
C ARG A 68 -5.92 27.12 -2.99
N GLN A 69 -4.79 27.21 -2.30
CA GLN A 69 -3.52 26.64 -2.76
C GLN A 69 -3.39 25.14 -2.46
N LYS A 70 -4.05 24.66 -1.40
CA LYS A 70 -4.01 23.24 -0.99
C LYS A 70 -5.17 22.47 -1.63
N ILE A 71 -4.81 21.42 -2.36
CA ILE A 71 -5.75 20.43 -2.92
C ILE A 71 -6.35 19.62 -1.77
N LYS A 72 -7.67 19.45 -1.79
CA LYS A 72 -8.44 18.60 -0.88
C LYS A 72 -8.97 17.38 -1.62
N LEU A 73 -9.43 16.38 -0.86
CA LEU A 73 -10.04 15.18 -1.42
C LEU A 73 -11.24 15.51 -2.33
N ASP A 74 -12.04 16.52 -1.98
CA ASP A 74 -13.20 16.91 -2.77
C ASP A 74 -12.81 17.48 -4.13
N ASP A 75 -11.61 18.06 -4.28
CA ASP A 75 -11.10 18.51 -5.57
C ASP A 75 -10.78 17.32 -6.48
N ILE A 76 -10.27 16.22 -5.92
CA ILE A 76 -10.01 14.97 -6.66
C ILE A 76 -11.32 14.29 -7.04
N LYS A 77 -12.30 14.24 -6.12
CA LYS A 77 -13.66 13.75 -6.45
C LYS A 77 -14.27 14.59 -7.57
N PHE A 78 -14.15 15.91 -7.49
CA PHE A 78 -14.65 16.81 -8.53
C PHE A 78 -13.93 16.63 -9.87
N ALA A 79 -12.61 16.38 -9.87
CA ALA A 79 -11.87 16.04 -11.08
C ALA A 79 -12.42 14.75 -11.72
N CYS A 80 -12.79 13.76 -10.91
CA CYS A 80 -13.38 12.49 -11.35
C CYS A 80 -14.90 12.54 -11.63
N ARG A 81 -15.57 13.71 -11.56
CA ARG A 81 -17.05 13.84 -11.61
C ARG A 81 -17.73 13.21 -12.84
N LYS A 82 -17.00 13.05 -13.95
CA LYS A 82 -17.52 12.47 -15.19
C LYS A 82 -17.33 10.95 -15.26
N ASN A 83 -16.64 10.34 -14.31
CA ASN A 83 -16.38 8.91 -14.27
C ASN A 83 -17.01 8.31 -12.98
N PRO A 84 -18.23 7.77 -13.07
CA PRO A 84 -18.93 7.23 -11.90
C PRO A 84 -18.19 6.04 -11.29
N THR A 85 -17.46 5.25 -12.08
CA THR A 85 -16.67 4.12 -11.58
C THR A 85 -15.52 4.59 -10.70
N TYR A 86 -14.84 5.68 -11.07
CA TYR A 86 -13.76 6.24 -10.24
C TYR A 86 -14.31 6.81 -8.93
N LEU A 87 -15.45 7.50 -8.97
CA LEU A 87 -16.11 7.99 -7.76
C LEU A 87 -16.52 6.86 -6.82
N GLY A 88 -17.13 5.80 -7.36
CA GLY A 88 -17.52 4.63 -6.57
C GLY A 88 -16.32 3.97 -5.88
N LYS A 89 -15.22 3.77 -6.62
CA LYS A 89 -13.98 3.23 -6.06
C LYS A 89 -13.39 4.12 -4.98
N ILE A 90 -13.36 5.44 -5.18
CA ILE A 90 -12.89 6.39 -4.16
C ILE A 90 -13.73 6.24 -2.89
N GLN A 91 -15.07 6.26 -3.01
CA GLN A 91 -15.95 6.13 -1.86
C GLN A 91 -15.77 4.79 -1.13
N GLU A 92 -15.66 3.68 -1.88
CA GLU A 92 -15.44 2.35 -1.34
C GLU A 92 -14.13 2.26 -0.54
N ILE A 93 -13.03 2.78 -1.09
CA ILE A 93 -11.72 2.76 -0.42
C ILE A 93 -11.77 3.54 0.89
N PHE A 94 -12.43 4.70 0.91
CA PHE A 94 -12.59 5.50 2.12
C PHE A 94 -13.48 4.81 3.16
N GLY A 95 -14.59 4.19 2.74
CA GLY A 95 -15.45 3.41 3.62
C GLY A 95 -14.70 2.26 4.29
N LYS A 96 -13.96 1.46 3.50
CA LYS A 96 -13.12 0.38 4.02
C LYS A 96 -12.05 0.88 4.99
N LYS A 97 -11.45 2.04 4.71
CA LYS A 97 -10.48 2.66 5.63
C LYS A 97 -11.13 3.03 6.96
N GLU A 98 -12.33 3.61 6.94
CA GLU A 98 -13.08 3.94 8.16
C GLU A 98 -13.43 2.68 8.96
N GLU A 99 -13.87 1.61 8.31
CA GLU A 99 -14.14 0.31 8.94
C GLU A 99 -12.89 -0.27 9.62
N ILE A 100 -11.75 -0.26 8.93
CA ILE A 100 -10.46 -0.71 9.48
C ILE A 100 -10.06 0.15 10.68
N ASP A 101 -10.21 1.47 10.58
CA ASP A 101 -9.85 2.40 11.64
C ASP A 101 -10.78 2.25 12.87
N GLN A 102 -12.04 1.84 12.68
CA GLN A 102 -12.95 1.46 13.77
C GLN A 102 -12.57 0.13 14.41
N ALA A 103 -12.26 -0.89 13.59
CA ALA A 103 -11.84 -2.20 14.07
C ALA A 103 -10.56 -2.12 14.92
N LYS A 104 -9.59 -1.31 14.50
CA LYS A 104 -8.35 -1.07 15.27
C LYS A 104 -8.63 -0.50 16.66
N LYS A 105 -9.58 0.42 16.80
CA LYS A 105 -9.97 0.99 18.11
C LYS A 105 -10.58 -0.05 19.03
N LEU A 106 -11.39 -0.98 18.49
CA LEU A 106 -12.01 -2.05 19.28
C LEU A 106 -10.98 -3.05 19.82
N VAL A 107 -9.89 -3.30 19.09
CA VAL A 107 -8.79 -4.17 19.52
C VAL A 107 -7.95 -3.50 20.60
N ASP A 108 -7.58 -2.23 20.40
CA ASP A 108 -6.76 -1.46 21.35
C ASP A 108 -7.42 -1.30 22.73
N MET A 109 -8.76 -1.20 22.78
CA MET A 109 -9.49 -1.08 24.05
C MET A 109 -9.72 -2.40 24.81
N ASN A 110 -9.29 -3.56 24.28
CA ASN A 110 -9.57 -4.88 24.86
C ASN A 110 -8.30 -5.67 25.26
N ASP A 111 -7.10 -5.15 24.98
CA ASP A 111 -5.84 -5.90 25.12
C ASP A 111 -5.23 -5.88 26.54
N ASP A 112 -5.71 -4.99 27.42
CA ASP A 112 -5.26 -4.95 28.83
C ASP A 112 -5.74 -6.15 29.69
N LYS A 113 -6.60 -7.03 29.15
CA LYS A 113 -7.13 -8.19 29.88
C LYS A 113 -6.80 -9.57 29.29
N ILE A 114 -6.21 -9.66 28.09
CA ILE A 114 -6.12 -10.94 27.35
C ILE A 114 -4.71 -11.59 27.39
N THR A 115 -3.74 -11.06 28.11
CA THR A 115 -2.37 -11.65 28.09
C THR A 115 -2.03 -12.66 29.20
N LYS A 116 -2.95 -13.03 30.11
CA LYS A 116 -2.60 -13.97 31.22
C LYS A 116 -3.45 -15.23 31.36
N SER A 117 -4.61 -15.33 30.70
CA SER A 117 -5.54 -16.43 30.95
C SER A 117 -5.45 -17.60 29.96
N ASN A 118 -4.87 -17.39 28.77
CA ASN A 118 -4.92 -18.40 27.70
C ASN A 118 -3.62 -19.21 27.50
N VAL A 119 -2.52 -18.87 28.18
CA VAL A 119 -1.27 -19.67 28.09
C VAL A 119 -1.34 -20.91 28.99
N LYS A 120 -2.10 -20.87 30.09
CA LYS A 120 -2.21 -21.99 31.05
C LYS A 120 -3.21 -23.08 30.61
N ALA A 121 -4.04 -22.82 29.61
CA ALA A 121 -5.05 -23.76 29.12
C ALA A 121 -4.57 -24.64 27.95
N LEU A 122 -3.29 -24.51 27.53
CA LEU A 122 -2.68 -25.27 26.44
C LEU A 122 -1.58 -26.24 26.90
N GLU A 123 -1.26 -26.32 28.20
CA GLU A 123 -0.46 -27.41 28.77
C GLU A 123 -1.36 -28.63 29.09
N GLU A 124 -1.92 -29.27 28.06
CA GLU A 124 -2.22 -30.70 28.11
C GLU A 124 -1.14 -31.45 27.32
N PRO A 125 -0.56 -32.54 27.86
CA PRO A 125 0.54 -33.23 27.20
C PRO A 125 -0.02 -34.12 26.09
N LEU A 126 -0.09 -33.58 24.87
CA LEU A 126 -0.34 -34.39 23.68
C LEU A 126 0.95 -35.13 23.33
N GLY A 127 0.88 -36.46 23.49
CA GLY A 127 1.98 -37.40 23.37
C GLY A 127 2.63 -37.45 22.00
N ASP A 128 3.82 -38.06 22.02
CA ASP A 128 4.72 -38.34 20.90
C ASP A 128 3.98 -38.78 19.63
N ALA A 129 4.03 -37.94 18.62
CA ALA A 129 3.90 -38.34 17.22
C ALA A 129 4.85 -37.46 16.39
N ASP A 130 5.95 -38.09 15.97
CA ASP A 130 6.85 -37.61 14.94
C ASP A 130 6.07 -37.12 13.71
N ASP A 131 6.28 -35.85 13.35
CA ASP A 131 6.27 -35.43 11.94
C ASP A 131 7.17 -34.20 11.79
N VAL A 132 8.40 -34.49 11.38
CA VAL A 132 9.43 -33.53 11.00
C VAL A 132 9.06 -32.86 9.68
N MET A 133 8.52 -31.64 9.75
CA MET A 133 8.44 -30.71 8.62
C MET A 133 9.29 -29.48 8.94
N ASP A 134 10.57 -29.56 8.58
CA ASP A 134 11.55 -28.47 8.71
C ASP A 134 11.25 -27.38 7.65
N VAL A 135 10.50 -26.35 8.05
CA VAL A 135 10.31 -25.13 7.26
C VAL A 135 11.30 -24.08 7.79
N ASP A 136 12.51 -24.08 7.22
CA ASP A 136 13.61 -23.17 7.59
C ASP A 136 13.35 -21.75 7.05
N PHE A 137 12.54 -20.95 7.77
CA PHE A 137 12.41 -19.51 7.53
C PHE A 137 13.59 -18.77 8.16
N ARG A 138 14.75 -18.80 7.49
CA ARG A 138 15.91 -17.98 7.88
C ARG A 138 15.66 -16.50 7.59
N THR A 139 15.05 -15.82 8.55
CA THR A 139 15.15 -14.35 8.64
C THR A 139 16.51 -13.99 9.19
N VAL A 140 17.44 -13.59 8.32
CA VAL A 140 18.67 -12.89 8.73
C VAL A 140 18.28 -11.48 9.17
N GLY A 141 18.02 -11.34 10.47
CA GLY A 141 17.76 -10.08 11.15
C GLY A 141 18.51 -10.06 12.49
N GLY A 142 19.84 -10.15 12.43
CA GLY A 142 20.70 -10.09 13.61
C GLY A 142 20.65 -8.71 14.28
N LYS A 143 20.08 -8.66 15.49
CA LYS A 143 20.19 -7.52 16.41
C LYS A 143 20.73 -8.05 17.74
N SER A 144 22.06 -8.05 17.89
CA SER A 144 22.71 -8.37 19.16
C SER A 144 22.81 -7.11 20.02
N GLY A 145 21.91 -6.97 20.99
CA GLY A 145 22.10 -6.11 22.16
C GLY A 145 22.86 -6.91 23.23
N GLY A 146 24.08 -6.49 23.53
CA GLY A 146 24.88 -7.02 24.64
C GLY A 146 24.96 -6.02 25.77
N THR A 147 24.27 -6.30 26.88
CA THR A 147 24.49 -5.69 28.20
C THR A 147 25.65 -6.41 28.90
N GLY A 148 26.56 -5.67 29.55
CA GLY A 148 27.52 -6.27 30.48
C GLY A 148 28.67 -5.37 30.94
N THR A 149 28.43 -4.60 32.01
CA THR A 149 29.29 -4.40 33.19
C THR A 149 30.83 -4.40 33.08
N GLY A 150 31.44 -3.30 33.56
CA GLY A 150 32.42 -3.36 34.65
C GLY A 150 33.91 -3.33 34.29
N LYS A 151 34.53 -2.15 34.41
CA LYS A 151 35.58 -1.83 35.39
C LYS A 151 35.98 -0.35 35.27
#